data_AF-A0A4Q3VUJ4-F1
#
_entry.id   AF-A0A4Q3VUJ4-F1
#
_cell.length_a   1.000
_cell.length_b   1.000
_cell.length_c   1.000
_cell.angle_alpha   90.00
_cell.angle_beta   90.00
_cell.angle_gamma   90.00
#
_symmetry.space_group_name_H-M   'P 1'
#
loop_
_entity.id
_entity.type
_entity.pdbx_description
1 polymer ?
#
loop_
_entity_poly.entity_id
_entity_poly.type
_entity_poly.pdbx_seq_one_letter_code
_entity_poly.pdbx_strand_id
1 'polypeptide(L)'
;MSKRAFTLIELLVVIAIIAILAAILFPVFAQAKTAAKKTVAISNQKQISTGFLLYLGDSEDRYPMRTGCEQGSSINPALQAPELQGASGSFVGCGGGRFYNSMSWQTWQKYIMPYVKNVDMFTHPLRQKNATDWANNGQILNSFVVNLGLMGASVSGFTTTPWTGGTQSGIPQVGNAMILMELPHTYAAPLYTNTTTGVVGATGTNQIGHNLAVREYWRAIFLKNAGGCNTTEELEPVSSGPAEGVSVGHADGSARFYKVKDLLGKTPTMAEYLPGGSFPLTGIGANCRSATNAARGTTEPNLSISYPFWALGQ
;
A
#
# COMPACT_ATOMS: atom_id res chain seq x y z
N MET A 1 -15.29 23.62 -65.88
CA MET A 1 -15.03 22.52 -64.93
C MET A 1 -16.15 22.48 -63.91
N SER A 2 -17.04 21.49 -63.98
CA SER A 2 -18.10 21.29 -62.97
C SER A 2 -17.45 20.83 -61.67
N LYS A 3 -17.53 21.66 -60.61
CA LYS A 3 -17.13 21.24 -59.26
C LYS A 3 -18.20 20.27 -58.75
N ARG A 4 -17.82 19.02 -58.49
CA ARG A 4 -18.71 18.05 -57.83
C ARG A 4 -19.10 18.62 -56.45
N ALA A 5 -20.38 18.93 -56.26
CA ALA A 5 -20.90 19.37 -54.98
C ALA A 5 -21.12 18.14 -54.09
N PHE A 6 -20.58 18.20 -52.87
CA PHE A 6 -20.73 17.15 -51.86
C PHE A 6 -22.17 17.18 -51.35
N THR A 7 -22.85 16.03 -51.35
CA THR A 7 -24.24 15.97 -50.90
C THR A 7 -24.32 15.84 -49.37
N LEU A 8 -25.40 16.36 -48.79
CA LEU A 8 -25.66 16.26 -47.35
C LEU A 8 -25.73 14.79 -46.89
N ILE A 9 -26.24 13.90 -47.75
CA ILE A 9 -26.33 12.46 -47.49
C ILE A 9 -24.94 11.81 -47.40
N GLU A 10 -24.02 12.14 -48.31
CA GLU A 10 -22.64 11.63 -48.26
C GLU A 10 -21.93 12.04 -46.97
N LEU A 11 -22.14 13.29 -46.52
CA LEU A 11 -21.61 13.76 -45.24
C LEU A 11 -22.21 13.00 -44.06
N LEU A 12 -23.52 12.79 -44.07
CA LEU A 12 -24.26 12.14 -42.99
C LEU A 12 -23.84 10.67 -42.85
N VAL A 13 -23.68 9.94 -43.95
CA VAL A 13 -23.23 8.55 -43.92
C VAL A 13 -21.82 8.43 -43.35
N VAL A 14 -20.91 9.36 -43.70
CA VAL A 14 -19.53 9.34 -43.19
C VAL A 14 -19.49 9.56 -41.67
N ILE A 15 -20.21 10.56 -41.16
CA ILE A 15 -20.27 10.79 -39.70
C ILE A 15 -20.92 9.62 -38.97
N ALA A 16 -21.93 8.97 -39.57
CA ALA A 16 -22.58 7.80 -38.98
C ALA A 16 -21.60 6.61 -38.87
N ILE A 17 -20.80 6.35 -39.91
CA ILE A 17 -19.78 5.30 -39.88
C ILE A 17 -18.70 5.62 -38.83
N ILE A 18 -18.22 6.88 -38.78
CA ILE A 18 -17.24 7.30 -37.76
C ILE A 18 -17.81 7.12 -36.35
N ALA A 19 -19.08 7.49 -36.13
CA ALA A 19 -19.73 7.35 -34.84
C ALA A 19 -19.83 5.88 -34.39
N ILE A 20 -20.17 4.96 -35.30
CA ILE A 20 -20.22 3.52 -35.01
C ILE A 20 -18.83 2.99 -34.66
N LEU A 21 -17.81 3.33 -35.46
CA LEU A 21 -16.43 2.90 -35.21
C LEU A 21 -15.91 3.43 -33.87
N ALA A 22 -16.16 4.71 -33.58
CA ALA A 22 -15.78 5.35 -32.33
C ALA A 22 -16.48 4.72 -31.12
N ALA A 23 -17.77 4.38 -31.23
CA ALA A 23 -18.55 3.75 -30.17
C ALA A 23 -17.99 2.40 -29.72
N ILE A 24 -17.42 1.61 -30.64
CA ILE A 24 -16.77 0.32 -30.32
C ILE A 24 -15.33 0.55 -29.84
N LEU A 25 -14.62 1.50 -30.45
CA LEU A 25 -13.20 1.73 -30.17
C LEU A 25 -12.97 2.32 -28.77
N PHE A 26 -13.78 3.29 -28.33
CA PHE A 26 -13.59 3.96 -27.04
C PHE A 26 -13.63 3.02 -25.82
N PRO A 27 -14.62 2.12 -25.63
CA PRO A 27 -14.64 1.23 -24.48
C PRO A 27 -13.46 0.27 -24.48
N VAL A 28 -13.10 -0.29 -25.64
CA VAL A 28 -11.96 -1.21 -25.78
C VAL A 28 -10.65 -0.48 -25.48
N PHE A 29 -10.47 0.73 -26.01
CA PHE A 29 -9.29 1.55 -25.75
C PHE A 29 -9.14 1.91 -24.27
N ALA A 30 -10.25 2.25 -23.59
CA ALA A 30 -10.23 2.53 -22.16
C ALA A 30 -9.80 1.32 -21.32
N GLN A 31 -10.28 0.12 -21.67
CA GLN A 31 -9.87 -1.14 -21.04
C GLN A 31 -8.39 -1.44 -21.29
N ALA A 32 -7.93 -1.33 -22.55
CA ALA A 32 -6.53 -1.55 -22.93
C ALA A 32 -5.58 -0.58 -22.20
N LYS A 33 -5.93 0.71 -22.13
CA LYS A 33 -5.17 1.72 -21.38
C LYS A 33 -5.09 1.37 -19.89
N THR A 34 -6.18 0.88 -19.31
CA THR A 34 -6.22 0.46 -17.91
C THR A 34 -5.33 -0.74 -17.67
N ALA A 35 -5.39 -1.75 -18.53
CA ALA A 35 -4.53 -2.93 -18.47
C ALA A 35 -3.04 -2.57 -18.59
N ALA A 36 -2.68 -1.71 -19.54
CA ALA A 36 -1.30 -1.23 -19.71
C ALA A 36 -0.79 -0.54 -18.44
N LYS A 37 -1.61 0.31 -17.81
CA LYS A 37 -1.25 0.98 -16.55
C LYS A 37 -1.10 0.00 -15.38
N LYS A 38 -1.90 -1.08 -15.31
CA LYS A 38 -1.71 -2.17 -14.33
C LYS A 38 -0.36 -2.87 -14.54
N THR A 39 0.03 -3.13 -15.79
CA THR A 39 1.35 -3.72 -16.10
C THR A 39 2.49 -2.82 -15.65
N VAL A 40 2.37 -1.50 -15.84
CA VAL A 40 3.36 -0.53 -15.32
C VAL A 40 3.40 -0.57 -13.79
N ALA A 41 2.27 -0.67 -13.10
CA ALA A 41 2.24 -0.79 -11.64
C ALA A 41 3.01 -2.03 -11.14
N ILE A 42 2.82 -3.18 -11.77
CA ILE A 42 3.55 -4.42 -11.46
C ILE A 42 5.05 -4.26 -11.74
N SER A 43 5.42 -3.63 -12.86
CA SER A 43 6.82 -3.35 -13.19
C SER A 43 7.47 -2.43 -12.16
N ASN A 44 6.78 -1.36 -11.73
CA ASN A 44 7.25 -0.46 -10.70
C ASN A 44 7.45 -1.20 -9.38
N GLN A 45 6.47 -2.01 -8.93
CA GLN A 45 6.62 -2.80 -7.72
C GLN A 45 7.79 -3.80 -7.80
N LYS A 46 8.02 -4.43 -8.97
CA LYS A 46 9.18 -5.31 -9.16
C LYS A 46 10.49 -4.54 -8.98
N GLN A 47 10.59 -3.33 -9.54
CA GLN A 47 11.76 -2.47 -9.39
C GLN A 47 11.95 -2.04 -7.93
N ILE A 48 10.88 -1.67 -7.23
CA ILE A 48 10.91 -1.31 -5.81
C ILE A 48 11.31 -2.52 -4.95
N SER A 49 10.70 -3.70 -5.16
CA SER A 49 11.06 -4.95 -4.47
C SER A 49 12.51 -5.33 -4.71
N THR A 50 13.02 -5.15 -5.94
CA THR A 50 14.45 -5.33 -6.24
C THR A 50 15.31 -4.29 -5.50
N GLY A 51 14.85 -3.05 -5.40
CA GLY A 51 15.50 -2.00 -4.61
C GLY A 51 15.61 -2.36 -3.13
N PHE A 52 14.60 -3.03 -2.56
CA PHE A 52 14.70 -3.57 -1.21
C PHE A 52 15.76 -4.68 -1.09
N LEU A 53 15.88 -5.59 -2.06
CA LEU A 53 16.94 -6.60 -2.08
C LEU A 53 18.34 -5.98 -2.08
N LEU A 54 18.53 -4.90 -2.84
CA LEU A 54 19.79 -4.18 -2.89
C LEU A 54 20.08 -3.48 -1.54
N TYR A 55 19.06 -2.83 -0.96
CA TYR A 55 19.16 -2.23 0.37
C TYR A 55 19.52 -3.25 1.47
N LEU A 56 18.93 -4.44 1.42
CA LEU A 56 19.20 -5.53 2.38
C LEU A 56 20.68 -5.95 2.35
N GLY A 57 21.29 -5.95 1.17
CA GLY A 57 22.72 -6.23 1.00
C GLY A 57 23.62 -5.23 1.73
N ASP A 58 23.18 -3.98 1.86
CA ASP A 58 23.92 -2.89 2.52
C ASP A 58 23.50 -2.67 3.99
N SER A 59 22.43 -3.34 4.45
CA SER A 59 21.75 -3.06 5.74
C SER A 59 21.68 -4.27 6.66
N GLU A 60 22.68 -5.14 6.64
CA GLU A 60 22.76 -6.36 7.46
C GLU A 60 21.49 -7.23 7.36
N ASP A 61 20.96 -7.39 6.14
CA ASP A 61 19.74 -8.16 5.86
C ASP A 61 18.47 -7.61 6.51
N ARG A 62 18.43 -6.33 6.94
CA ARG A 62 17.24 -5.71 7.55
C ARG A 62 16.46 -4.84 6.57
N TYR A 63 15.14 -4.97 6.56
CA TYR A 63 14.26 -4.06 5.83
C TYR A 63 14.26 -2.67 6.47
N PRO A 64 14.06 -1.60 5.68
CA PRO A 64 13.98 -0.25 6.24
C PRO A 64 12.69 -0.10 7.04
N MET A 65 12.81 0.33 8.28
CA MET A 65 11.67 0.54 9.14
C MET A 65 10.83 1.74 8.68
N ARG A 66 9.50 1.66 8.81
CA ARG A 66 8.64 2.84 8.60
C ARG A 66 8.77 3.80 9.78
N THR A 67 9.68 4.76 9.66
CA THR A 67 9.83 5.86 10.60
C THR A 67 8.84 6.99 10.31
N GLY A 68 8.67 7.91 11.26
CA GLY A 68 7.92 9.13 11.04
C GLY A 68 8.67 10.37 11.50
N CYS A 69 8.52 11.44 10.71
CA CYS A 69 9.06 12.77 11.01
C CYS A 69 10.60 12.78 11.12
N GLU A 70 11.25 11.90 10.36
CA GLU A 70 12.71 11.83 10.29
C GLU A 70 13.25 12.99 9.44
N GLN A 71 14.19 13.76 9.97
CA GLN A 71 14.81 14.87 9.24
C GLN A 71 15.57 14.36 8.00
N GLY A 72 15.47 15.07 6.87
CA GLY A 72 16.08 14.67 5.62
C GLY A 72 15.38 13.50 4.92
N SER A 73 14.17 13.13 5.36
CA SER A 73 13.45 11.99 4.76
C SER A 73 12.60 12.36 3.55
N SER A 74 12.34 13.64 3.30
CA SER A 74 11.57 14.04 2.11
C SER A 74 12.25 13.58 0.82
N ILE A 75 11.50 12.92 -0.05
CA ILE A 75 11.96 12.55 -1.40
C ILE A 75 11.59 13.62 -2.45
N ASN A 76 10.98 14.73 -2.02
CA ASN A 76 10.71 15.89 -2.87
C ASN A 76 11.88 16.88 -2.77
N PRO A 77 12.68 17.07 -3.83
CA PRO A 77 13.84 17.97 -3.80
C PRO A 77 13.47 19.42 -3.43
N ALA A 78 12.26 19.88 -3.79
CA ALA A 78 11.79 21.22 -3.44
C ALA A 78 11.64 21.46 -1.93
N LEU A 79 11.51 20.37 -1.15
CA LEU A 79 11.40 20.42 0.30
C LEU A 79 12.72 20.09 1.02
N GLN A 80 13.78 19.76 0.29
CA GLN A 80 15.12 19.47 0.82
C GLN A 80 16.05 20.70 0.85
N ALA A 81 15.56 21.87 0.43
CA ALA A 81 16.35 23.10 0.36
C ALA A 81 17.00 23.40 1.73
N PRO A 82 18.28 23.84 1.77
CA PRO A 82 18.99 24.08 3.03
C PRO A 82 18.25 25.01 3.99
N GLU A 83 17.54 26.01 3.46
CA GLU A 83 16.78 27.00 4.21
C GLU A 83 15.57 26.39 4.95
N LEU A 84 15.15 25.19 4.55
CA LEU A 84 14.04 24.45 5.14
C LEU A 84 14.52 23.41 6.18
N GLN A 85 15.83 23.27 6.38
CA GLN A 85 16.39 22.37 7.39
C GLN A 85 16.11 22.91 8.79
N GLY A 86 15.29 22.20 9.57
CA GLY A 86 14.87 22.63 10.92
C GLY A 86 13.61 23.49 10.94
N ALA A 87 13.02 23.81 9.77
CA ALA A 87 11.76 24.55 9.68
C ALA A 87 10.54 23.77 10.21
N SER A 88 10.67 22.46 10.41
CA SER A 88 9.73 21.65 11.18
C SER A 88 10.02 21.83 12.67
N GLY A 89 9.49 22.88 13.28
CA GLY A 89 9.77 23.30 14.67
C GLY A 89 9.32 22.37 15.80
N SER A 90 9.23 21.05 15.59
CA SER A 90 8.98 20.11 16.70
C SER A 90 9.52 18.72 16.37
N PHE A 91 10.59 18.32 17.06
CA PHE A 91 11.18 16.97 17.03
C PHE A 91 10.36 15.93 17.81
N VAL A 92 9.09 16.20 18.11
CA VAL A 92 8.18 15.21 18.70
C VAL A 92 6.85 15.25 17.96
N GLY A 93 6.81 14.50 16.86
CA GLY A 93 5.62 14.30 16.05
C GLY A 93 5.45 15.32 14.93
N CYS A 94 4.85 14.85 13.84
CA CYS A 94 4.43 15.62 12.70
C CYS A 94 3.22 16.47 13.10
N GLY A 95 3.45 17.46 13.96
CA GLY A 95 2.44 18.41 14.44
C GLY A 95 1.95 19.28 13.28
N GLY A 96 0.64 19.53 13.26
CA GLY A 96 -0.10 20.08 12.12
C GLY A 96 0.58 21.25 11.41
N GLY A 97 0.67 21.16 10.08
CA GLY A 97 1.36 22.11 9.22
C GLY A 97 1.96 21.42 7.99
N ARG A 98 2.86 22.12 7.28
CA ARG A 98 3.67 21.56 6.19
C ARG A 98 4.87 20.81 6.78
N PHE A 99 5.22 19.64 6.24
CA PHE A 99 6.44 18.93 6.63
C PHE A 99 7.62 19.35 5.75
N TYR A 100 8.45 20.22 6.30
CA TYR A 100 9.69 20.65 5.67
C TYR A 100 10.77 19.59 5.86
N ASN A 101 11.44 19.20 4.76
CA ASN A 101 12.53 18.24 4.73
C ASN A 101 12.24 16.88 5.42
N SER A 102 10.98 16.51 5.63
CA SER A 102 10.60 15.33 6.42
C SER A 102 9.30 14.72 5.90
N MET A 103 9.14 13.40 6.06
CA MET A 103 7.91 12.66 5.77
C MET A 103 7.34 12.07 7.07
N SER A 104 6.02 11.95 7.17
CA SER A 104 5.35 11.47 8.39
C SER A 104 5.19 9.96 8.46
N TRP A 105 4.85 9.30 7.35
CA TRP A 105 4.48 7.88 7.35
C TRP A 105 5.04 7.07 6.16
N GLN A 106 5.86 7.68 5.30
CA GLN A 106 6.36 7.09 4.04
C GLN A 106 7.89 7.11 3.94
N THR A 107 8.61 7.20 5.07
CA THR A 107 10.08 7.35 5.07
C THR A 107 10.82 6.15 4.48
N TRP A 108 10.21 4.96 4.43
CA TRP A 108 10.77 3.77 3.79
C TRP A 108 11.27 4.05 2.35
N GLN A 109 10.61 4.97 1.63
CA GLN A 109 10.98 5.35 0.26
C GLN A 109 12.37 5.99 0.22
N LYS A 110 12.73 6.80 1.23
CA LYS A 110 14.06 7.44 1.35
C LYS A 110 15.18 6.40 1.29
N TYR A 111 15.03 5.31 2.03
CA TYR A 111 16.07 4.30 2.20
C TYR A 111 16.38 3.55 0.90
N ILE A 112 15.39 3.37 0.03
CA ILE A 112 15.56 2.67 -1.24
C ILE A 112 15.85 3.59 -2.44
N MET A 113 15.70 4.91 -2.27
CA MET A 113 15.97 5.89 -3.34
C MET A 113 17.36 5.76 -3.99
N PRO A 114 18.46 5.45 -3.26
CA PRO A 114 19.78 5.24 -3.87
C PRO A 114 19.81 4.15 -4.95
N TYR A 115 18.98 3.12 -4.81
CA TYR A 115 18.92 1.97 -5.72
C TYR A 115 17.90 2.15 -6.84
N VAL A 116 16.86 2.93 -6.57
CA VAL A 116 15.66 3.03 -7.38
C VAL A 116 15.65 4.31 -8.25
N LYS A 117 16.31 5.38 -7.79
CA LYS A 117 16.65 6.65 -8.48
C LYS A 117 15.53 7.37 -9.24
N ASN A 118 14.28 6.95 -9.13
CA ASN A 118 13.13 7.59 -9.75
C ASN A 118 11.93 7.59 -8.79
N VAL A 119 11.50 8.79 -8.39
CA VAL A 119 10.39 8.99 -7.45
C VAL A 119 9.03 8.62 -8.05
N ASP A 120 8.85 8.79 -9.36
CA ASP A 120 7.55 8.55 -10.01
C ASP A 120 7.14 7.08 -9.95
N MET A 121 8.10 6.17 -9.76
CA MET A 121 7.77 4.76 -9.65
C MET A 121 7.01 4.41 -8.37
N PHE A 122 7.09 5.25 -7.34
CA PHE A 122 6.26 5.08 -6.14
C PHE A 122 4.80 5.49 -6.36
N THR A 123 4.47 6.10 -7.51
CA THR A 123 3.11 6.52 -7.84
C THR A 123 2.41 5.46 -8.69
N HIS A 124 1.16 5.16 -8.34
CA HIS A 124 0.36 4.19 -9.05
C HIS A 124 -0.19 4.80 -10.35
N PRO A 125 0.06 4.23 -11.54
CA PRO A 125 -0.27 4.85 -12.82
C PRO A 125 -1.77 5.11 -13.07
N LEU A 126 -2.66 4.40 -12.37
CA LEU A 126 -4.11 4.61 -12.44
C LEU A 126 -4.64 5.65 -11.46
N ARG A 127 -3.83 6.10 -10.50
CA ARG A 127 -4.27 7.01 -9.44
C ARG A 127 -3.69 8.40 -9.64
N GLN A 128 -4.47 9.40 -9.28
CA GLN A 128 -4.00 10.78 -9.26
C GLN A 128 -3.11 10.97 -8.04
N LYS A 129 -1.93 11.54 -8.26
CA LYS A 129 -1.03 11.98 -7.19
C LYS A 129 -1.69 13.13 -6.44
N ASN A 130 -1.73 13.07 -5.12
CA ASN A 130 -2.19 14.21 -4.32
C ASN A 130 -1.13 15.32 -4.40
N ALA A 131 -1.36 16.30 -5.28
CA ALA A 131 -0.43 17.41 -5.50
C ALA A 131 -0.21 18.24 -4.23
N THR A 132 -1.24 18.39 -3.40
CA THR A 132 -1.15 19.14 -2.13
C THR A 132 -0.24 18.42 -1.14
N ASP A 133 -0.41 17.12 -0.93
CA ASP A 133 0.48 16.35 -0.03
C ASP A 133 1.90 16.26 -0.58
N TRP A 134 2.06 16.12 -1.89
CA TRP A 134 3.37 16.15 -2.52
C TRP A 134 4.10 17.48 -2.28
N ALA A 135 3.42 18.59 -2.53
CA ALA A 135 3.98 19.93 -2.41
C ALA A 135 4.25 20.33 -0.95
N ASN A 136 3.38 19.95 -0.03
CA ASN A 136 3.47 20.35 1.38
C ASN A 136 4.32 19.40 2.22
N ASN A 137 4.34 18.11 1.88
CA ASN A 137 4.83 17.06 2.76
C ASN A 137 5.84 16.11 2.08
N GLY A 138 6.02 16.22 0.76
CA GLY A 138 6.91 15.35 0.00
C GLY A 138 6.45 13.89 -0.08
N GLN A 139 5.16 13.64 0.20
CA GLN A 139 4.62 12.30 0.35
C GLN A 139 3.93 11.81 -0.91
N ILE A 140 4.05 10.52 -1.16
CA ILE A 140 3.28 9.82 -2.18
C ILE A 140 2.30 8.91 -1.45
N LEU A 141 1.05 9.39 -1.38
CA LEU A 141 -0.07 8.64 -0.82
C LEU A 141 -0.87 7.96 -1.93
N ASN A 142 -1.77 7.06 -1.53
CA ASN A 142 -2.74 6.44 -2.44
C ASN A 142 -2.05 5.66 -3.57
N SER A 143 -1.05 4.85 -3.24
CA SER A 143 -0.22 4.17 -4.22
C SER A 143 0.21 2.78 -3.74
N PHE A 144 1.49 2.59 -3.44
CA PHE A 144 2.06 1.36 -2.91
C PHE A 144 2.37 1.55 -1.44
N VAL A 145 2.06 0.55 -0.64
CA VAL A 145 2.25 0.58 0.80
C VAL A 145 3.06 -0.61 1.27
N VAL A 146 3.85 -0.39 2.30
CA VAL A 146 4.72 -1.40 2.90
C VAL A 146 3.99 -2.26 3.92
N ASN A 147 4.44 -3.50 4.07
CA ASN A 147 3.98 -4.43 5.09
C ASN A 147 4.66 -4.18 6.44
N LEU A 148 3.95 -3.55 7.38
CA LEU A 148 4.53 -3.21 8.68
C LEU A 148 4.75 -4.40 9.61
N GLY A 149 4.04 -5.50 9.41
CA GLY A 149 4.32 -6.72 10.17
C GLY A 149 5.66 -7.37 9.80
N LEU A 150 6.22 -7.03 8.63
CA LEU A 150 7.56 -7.44 8.19
C LEU A 150 8.62 -6.37 8.40
N MET A 151 8.30 -5.10 8.14
CA MET A 151 9.27 -4.01 8.13
C MET A 151 9.33 -3.24 9.45
N GLY A 152 8.26 -3.29 10.23
CA GLY A 152 8.14 -2.59 11.49
C GLY A 152 7.85 -1.11 11.29
N ALA A 153 7.66 -0.42 12.41
CA ALA A 153 7.37 1.00 12.43
C ALA A 153 7.93 1.63 13.69
N SER A 154 8.42 2.88 13.58
CA SER A 154 8.78 3.69 14.73
C SER A 154 8.24 5.10 14.55
N VAL A 155 7.33 5.49 15.43
CA VAL A 155 6.79 6.85 15.51
C VAL A 155 6.72 7.27 16.97
N SER A 156 6.56 8.57 17.22
CA SER A 156 6.51 9.10 18.60
C SER A 156 5.51 8.33 19.46
N GLY A 157 6.00 7.65 20.50
CA GLY A 157 5.20 6.85 21.43
C GLY A 157 4.90 5.41 20.99
N PHE A 158 5.38 4.95 19.84
CA PHE A 158 5.10 3.60 19.32
C PHE A 158 6.26 3.07 18.47
N THR A 159 6.89 1.98 18.90
CA THR A 159 7.89 1.24 18.10
C THR A 159 7.53 -0.23 18.07
N THR A 160 7.48 -0.81 16.87
CA THR A 160 7.21 -2.23 16.66
C THR A 160 8.40 -2.92 16.02
N THR A 161 8.89 -3.95 16.70
CA THR A 161 9.82 -4.92 16.13
C THR A 161 9.02 -5.98 15.36
N PRO A 162 9.30 -6.22 14.08
CA PRO A 162 8.65 -7.30 13.33
C PRO A 162 8.90 -8.66 13.97
N TRP A 163 7.89 -9.52 14.00
CA TRP A 163 8.05 -10.87 14.55
C TRP A 163 9.07 -11.73 13.79
N THR A 164 9.30 -11.44 12.50
CA THR A 164 10.36 -12.05 11.68
C THR A 164 11.75 -11.43 11.91
N GLY A 165 11.90 -10.55 12.91
CA GLY A 165 13.15 -9.82 13.18
C GLY A 165 13.45 -8.67 12.21
N GLY A 166 12.57 -8.45 11.24
CA GLY A 166 12.72 -7.41 10.22
C GLY A 166 13.73 -7.76 9.14
N THR A 167 14.12 -9.04 9.02
CA THR A 167 15.11 -9.50 8.05
C THR A 167 14.49 -10.35 6.95
N GLN A 168 15.19 -10.50 5.81
CA GLN A 168 14.75 -11.44 4.78
C GLN A 168 14.99 -12.90 5.21
N SER A 169 16.10 -13.18 5.89
CA SER A 169 16.42 -14.49 6.46
C SER A 169 15.39 -14.97 7.49
N GLY A 170 14.72 -14.06 8.20
CA GLY A 170 13.67 -14.38 9.16
C GLY A 170 12.30 -14.67 8.53
N ILE A 171 12.16 -14.50 7.21
CA ILE A 171 10.92 -14.82 6.48
C ILE A 171 10.94 -16.31 6.12
N PRO A 172 9.96 -17.11 6.58
CA PRO A 172 9.96 -18.56 6.33
C PRO A 172 9.90 -18.93 4.84
N GLN A 173 9.15 -18.17 4.04
CA GLN A 173 9.02 -18.38 2.59
C GLN A 173 9.12 -17.07 1.81
N VAL A 174 10.36 -16.62 1.57
CA VAL A 174 10.70 -15.36 0.87
C VAL A 174 9.99 -15.23 -0.49
N GLY A 175 9.90 -16.30 -1.27
CA GLY A 175 9.29 -16.31 -2.61
C GLY A 175 7.78 -16.01 -2.67
N ASN A 176 7.12 -16.01 -1.51
CA ASN A 176 5.67 -15.83 -1.38
C ASN A 176 5.28 -14.69 -0.45
N ALA A 177 6.18 -14.22 0.43
CA ALA A 177 5.86 -13.19 1.41
C ALA A 177 5.67 -11.81 0.77
N MET A 178 4.54 -11.18 1.06
CA MET A 178 4.22 -9.82 0.63
C MET A 178 4.99 -8.78 1.44
N ILE A 179 5.67 -7.89 0.73
CA ILE A 179 6.36 -6.71 1.29
C ILE A 179 5.70 -5.40 0.85
N LEU A 180 5.17 -5.35 -0.38
CA LEU A 180 4.44 -4.20 -0.90
C LEU A 180 3.05 -4.63 -1.35
N MET A 181 2.05 -3.80 -1.07
CA MET A 181 0.72 -3.95 -1.65
C MET A 181 0.26 -2.63 -2.24
N GLU A 182 -0.40 -2.68 -3.38
CA GLU A 182 -1.19 -1.57 -3.87
C GLU A 182 -2.45 -1.40 -3.03
N LEU A 183 -2.59 -0.27 -2.33
CA LEU A 183 -3.80 0.06 -1.58
C LEU A 183 -4.14 1.55 -1.67
N PRO A 184 -5.43 1.90 -1.74
CA PRO A 184 -5.84 3.29 -1.73
C PRO A 184 -6.01 3.86 -0.34
N HIS A 185 -5.82 5.18 -0.21
CA HIS A 185 -6.08 5.96 1.01
C HIS A 185 -5.45 5.39 2.31
N THR A 186 -4.41 4.57 2.20
CA THR A 186 -3.68 4.03 3.34
C THR A 186 -2.20 4.35 3.23
N TYR A 187 -1.55 4.42 4.37
CA TYR A 187 -0.12 4.70 4.50
C TYR A 187 0.71 3.40 4.55
N ALA A 188 0.08 2.30 4.90
CA ALA A 188 0.72 1.03 5.18
C ALA A 188 -0.30 -0.10 5.08
N ALA A 189 0.15 -1.34 4.86
CA ALA A 189 -0.65 -2.47 5.30
C ALA A 189 -0.59 -2.49 6.84
N PRO A 190 -1.74 -2.46 7.55
CA PRO A 190 -1.72 -2.39 9.00
C PRO A 190 -1.07 -3.63 9.61
N LEU A 191 -0.62 -3.47 10.85
CA LEU A 191 -0.06 -4.54 11.67
C LEU A 191 -1.00 -4.90 12.82
N TYR A 192 -0.76 -6.05 13.43
CA TYR A 192 -1.37 -6.47 14.68
C TYR A 192 -0.33 -6.47 15.80
N THR A 193 -0.68 -5.90 16.96
CA THR A 193 0.13 -5.98 18.19
C THR A 193 -0.67 -6.65 19.30
N ASN A 194 -0.05 -7.60 19.99
CA ASN A 194 -0.61 -8.16 21.22
C ASN A 194 -0.35 -7.20 22.41
N THR A 195 -1.38 -6.84 23.16
CA THR A 195 -1.30 -5.91 24.30
C THR A 195 -0.64 -6.51 25.54
N THR A 196 -0.40 -7.82 25.56
CA THR A 196 0.22 -8.51 26.70
C THR A 196 1.72 -8.20 26.83
N THR A 197 2.37 -7.75 25.75
CA THR A 197 3.81 -7.40 25.73
C THR A 197 4.08 -5.89 25.78
N GLY A 198 3.05 -5.04 25.88
CA GLY A 198 3.23 -3.60 26.01
C GLY A 198 1.91 -2.85 25.93
N VAL A 199 1.63 -2.00 26.92
CA VAL A 199 0.43 -1.18 27.00
C VAL A 199 0.44 -0.15 25.87
N VAL A 200 -0.59 -0.18 25.03
CA VAL A 200 -0.77 0.89 24.04
C VAL A 200 -1.20 2.17 24.77
N GLY A 201 -0.33 3.17 24.74
CA GLY A 201 -0.46 4.42 25.49
C GLY A 201 0.71 4.71 26.44
N ALA A 202 1.59 3.74 26.68
CA ALA A 202 2.84 3.97 27.41
C ALA A 202 3.95 4.31 26.41
N THR A 203 4.36 5.57 26.38
CA THR A 203 5.59 6.03 25.72
C THR A 203 6.76 5.11 26.12
N GLY A 204 7.39 4.43 25.17
CA GLY A 204 8.66 3.72 25.41
C GLY A 204 8.64 2.19 25.59
N THR A 205 7.55 1.48 25.26
CA THR A 205 7.58 -0.01 25.22
C THR A 205 7.69 -0.53 23.78
N ASN A 206 8.71 -1.35 23.51
CA ASN A 206 8.93 -2.03 22.23
C ASN A 206 7.93 -3.18 22.10
N GLN A 207 7.08 -3.16 21.07
CA GLN A 207 6.07 -4.19 20.85
C GLN A 207 6.48 -5.14 19.71
N ILE A 208 6.04 -6.39 19.76
CA ILE A 208 6.15 -7.28 18.60
C ILE A 208 4.99 -6.97 17.65
N GLY A 209 5.33 -6.63 16.41
CA GLY A 209 4.39 -6.37 15.33
C GLY A 209 4.24 -7.60 14.44
N HIS A 210 3.00 -8.05 14.27
CA HIS A 210 2.65 -9.13 13.36
C HIS A 210 1.92 -8.60 12.13
N ASN A 211 1.98 -9.35 11.04
CA ASN A 211 1.22 -9.04 9.84
C ASN A 211 -0.28 -9.14 10.15
N LEU A 212 -1.10 -8.11 9.85
CA LEU A 212 -2.56 -8.20 10.03
C LEU A 212 -3.17 -9.14 8.97
N ALA A 213 -3.08 -10.44 9.20
CA ALA A 213 -3.48 -11.48 8.25
C ALA A 213 -4.94 -11.93 8.43
N VAL A 214 -5.84 -11.06 8.92
CA VAL A 214 -7.24 -11.42 9.18
C VAL A 214 -8.08 -11.29 7.91
N ARG A 215 -8.61 -12.39 7.37
CA ARG A 215 -9.38 -12.41 6.11
C ARG A 215 -10.58 -11.46 6.15
N GLU A 216 -11.27 -11.37 7.27
CA GLU A 216 -12.44 -10.52 7.50
C GLU A 216 -12.09 -9.04 7.38
N TYR A 217 -10.89 -8.64 7.83
CA TYR A 217 -10.38 -7.29 7.61
C TYR A 217 -10.16 -7.02 6.12
N TRP A 218 -9.44 -7.89 5.43
CA TRP A 218 -9.14 -7.71 4.00
C TRP A 218 -10.39 -7.78 3.12
N ARG A 219 -11.41 -8.56 3.53
CA ARG A 219 -12.74 -8.52 2.91
C ARG A 219 -13.35 -7.11 3.01
N ALA A 220 -13.34 -6.50 4.19
CA ALA A 220 -13.85 -5.14 4.39
C ALA A 220 -13.12 -4.08 3.55
N ILE A 221 -11.85 -4.31 3.20
CA ILE A 221 -11.07 -3.45 2.31
C ILE A 221 -11.47 -3.62 0.84
N PHE A 222 -11.68 -4.84 0.36
CA PHE A 222 -11.84 -5.11 -1.07
C PHE A 222 -13.29 -5.29 -1.55
N LEU A 223 -14.22 -5.65 -0.66
CA LEU A 223 -15.60 -5.98 -0.99
C LEU A 223 -16.56 -4.89 -0.51
N LYS A 224 -17.72 -4.76 -1.17
CA LYS A 224 -18.75 -3.80 -0.80
C LYS A 224 -19.19 -3.96 0.64
N ASN A 225 -19.14 -2.86 1.38
CA ASN A 225 -19.57 -2.81 2.76
C ASN A 225 -21.11 -2.86 2.84
N ALA A 226 -21.63 -3.72 3.72
CA ALA A 226 -23.07 -3.92 3.95
C ALA A 226 -23.54 -3.33 5.31
N GLY A 227 -22.69 -2.55 5.97
CA GLY A 227 -22.89 -1.99 7.31
C GLY A 227 -21.81 -2.48 8.29
N GLY A 228 -21.17 -1.54 8.98
CA GLY A 228 -20.09 -1.84 9.93
C GLY A 228 -18.89 -2.47 9.23
N CYS A 229 -18.48 -3.66 9.69
CA CYS A 229 -17.39 -4.44 9.09
C CYS A 229 -17.88 -5.63 8.23
N ASN A 230 -19.19 -5.70 7.97
CA ASN A 230 -19.77 -6.76 7.14
C ASN A 230 -19.65 -6.40 5.66
N THR A 231 -19.45 -7.43 4.83
CA THR A 231 -19.34 -7.25 3.38
C THR A 231 -20.24 -8.20 2.61
N THR A 232 -20.61 -7.77 1.41
CA THR A 232 -21.15 -8.68 0.39
C THR A 232 -20.02 -9.44 -0.30
N GLU A 233 -20.34 -10.30 -1.27
CA GLU A 233 -19.35 -10.91 -2.18
C GLU A 233 -19.08 -10.04 -3.42
N GLU A 234 -19.73 -8.88 -3.53
CA GLU A 234 -19.50 -7.95 -4.63
C GLU A 234 -18.24 -7.12 -4.38
N LEU A 235 -17.47 -6.90 -5.43
CA LEU A 235 -16.29 -6.03 -5.40
C LEU A 235 -16.68 -4.57 -5.19
N GLU A 236 -15.88 -3.85 -4.42
CA GLU A 236 -16.05 -2.40 -4.26
C GLU A 236 -15.83 -1.68 -5.61
N PRO A 237 -16.84 -0.96 -6.14
CA PRO A 237 -16.74 -0.25 -7.41
C PRO A 237 -15.85 0.98 -7.26
N VAL A 238 -14.96 1.19 -8.23
CA VAL A 238 -13.84 2.11 -8.07
C VAL A 238 -14.25 3.57 -8.30
N SER A 239 -14.15 4.38 -7.24
CA SER A 239 -13.51 5.70 -7.31
C SER A 239 -12.16 5.75 -6.57
N SER A 240 -11.83 4.68 -5.83
CA SER A 240 -10.56 4.56 -5.10
C SER A 240 -9.98 3.14 -5.00
N GLY A 241 -10.75 2.06 -5.12
CA GLY A 241 -10.28 0.66 -4.96
C GLY A 241 -9.57 -0.01 -6.16
N PRO A 242 -8.95 -1.20 -5.97
CA PRO A 242 -8.43 -2.05 -7.05
C PRO A 242 -9.58 -2.81 -7.73
N ALA A 243 -9.89 -2.49 -9.00
CA ALA A 243 -11.11 -2.89 -9.70
C ALA A 243 -11.44 -4.41 -9.70
N GLU A 244 -10.44 -5.29 -9.59
CA GLU A 244 -10.61 -6.76 -9.59
C GLU A 244 -9.58 -7.49 -8.72
N GLY A 245 -8.61 -6.76 -8.16
CA GLY A 245 -7.40 -7.32 -7.58
C GLY A 245 -6.28 -6.29 -7.45
N VAL A 246 -5.21 -6.66 -6.77
CA VAL A 246 -4.10 -5.78 -6.40
C VAL A 246 -2.78 -6.26 -7.00
N SER A 247 -1.90 -5.31 -7.32
CA SER A 247 -0.49 -5.59 -7.52
C SER A 247 0.22 -5.74 -6.17
N VAL A 248 1.03 -6.80 -6.03
CA VAL A 248 1.79 -7.13 -4.82
C VAL A 248 3.26 -7.39 -5.17
N GLY A 249 4.16 -6.74 -4.43
CA GLY A 249 5.59 -6.98 -4.44
C GLY A 249 5.98 -7.94 -3.32
N HIS A 250 6.88 -8.87 -3.62
CA HIS A 250 7.31 -9.96 -2.74
C HIS A 250 8.74 -9.80 -2.28
N ALA A 251 9.08 -10.53 -1.21
CA ALA A 251 10.37 -10.46 -0.54
C ALA A 251 11.50 -11.05 -1.39
N ASP A 252 11.18 -11.80 -2.46
CA ASP A 252 12.13 -12.32 -3.44
C ASP A 252 12.45 -11.34 -4.59
N GLY A 253 11.94 -10.10 -4.53
CA GLY A 253 12.10 -9.13 -5.61
C GLY A 253 11.05 -9.23 -6.72
N SER A 254 10.19 -10.27 -6.71
CA SER A 254 9.15 -10.45 -7.73
C SER A 254 7.91 -9.61 -7.43
N ALA A 255 7.14 -9.27 -8.47
CA ALA A 255 5.83 -8.63 -8.31
C ALA A 255 4.79 -9.36 -9.15
N ARG A 256 3.58 -9.53 -8.59
CA ARG A 256 2.50 -10.31 -9.20
C ARG A 256 1.16 -9.60 -8.96
N PHE A 257 0.20 -9.85 -9.83
CA PHE A 257 -1.17 -9.40 -9.65
C PHE A 257 -2.01 -10.52 -9.04
N TYR A 258 -2.79 -10.19 -8.02
CA TYR A 258 -3.71 -11.13 -7.38
C TYR A 258 -5.14 -10.63 -7.51
N LYS A 259 -6.03 -11.50 -8.01
CA LYS A 259 -7.47 -11.24 -7.89
C LYS A 259 -7.86 -11.25 -6.41
N VAL A 260 -8.86 -10.45 -6.04
CA VAL A 260 -9.31 -10.34 -4.64
C VAL A 260 -9.62 -11.70 -4.04
N LYS A 261 -10.36 -12.56 -4.76
CA LYS A 261 -10.70 -13.91 -4.30
C LYS A 261 -9.46 -14.77 -3.99
N ASP A 262 -8.45 -14.71 -4.85
CA ASP A 262 -7.22 -15.48 -4.69
C ASP A 262 -6.40 -14.97 -3.49
N LEU A 263 -6.35 -13.65 -3.28
CA LEU A 263 -5.70 -13.03 -2.14
C LEU A 263 -6.40 -13.40 -0.82
N LEU A 264 -7.74 -13.35 -0.79
CA LEU A 264 -8.52 -13.75 0.38
C LEU A 264 -8.35 -15.23 0.71
N GLY A 265 -8.22 -16.09 -0.31
CA GLY A 265 -7.87 -17.51 -0.12
C GLY A 265 -6.46 -17.73 0.44
N LYS A 266 -5.54 -16.78 0.23
CA LYS A 266 -4.17 -16.76 0.80
C LYS A 266 -4.08 -16.06 2.16
N THR A 267 -5.21 -15.74 2.76
CA THR A 267 -5.31 -15.03 4.03
C THR A 267 -6.08 -15.88 5.02
N PRO A 268 -5.58 -16.16 6.24
CA PRO A 268 -6.32 -16.96 7.22
C PRO A 268 -7.59 -16.28 7.70
N THR A 269 -8.61 -17.07 8.07
CA THR A 269 -9.75 -16.56 8.83
C THR A 269 -9.31 -16.01 10.18
N MET A 270 -10.14 -15.16 10.78
CA MET A 270 -9.95 -14.70 12.16
C MET A 270 -9.78 -15.88 13.12
N ALA A 271 -10.57 -16.95 12.96
CA ALA A 271 -10.50 -18.13 13.82
C ALA A 271 -9.18 -18.92 13.67
N GLU A 272 -8.60 -18.97 12.47
CA GLU A 272 -7.29 -19.59 12.22
C GLU A 272 -6.14 -18.72 12.75
N TYR A 273 -6.19 -17.41 12.48
CA TYR A 273 -5.12 -16.47 12.80
C TYR A 273 -5.08 -16.08 14.28
N LEU A 274 -6.24 -15.86 14.90
CA LEU A 274 -6.39 -15.49 16.32
C LEU A 274 -7.43 -16.42 16.96
N PRO A 275 -7.06 -17.65 17.32
CA PRO A 275 -7.98 -18.60 17.93
C PRO A 275 -8.64 -18.04 19.20
N GLY A 276 -9.97 -18.04 19.25
CA GLY A 276 -10.75 -17.46 20.35
C GLY A 276 -10.87 -15.93 20.33
N GLY A 277 -10.29 -15.25 19.35
CA GLY A 277 -10.49 -13.82 19.14
C GLY A 277 -11.80 -13.49 18.42
N SER A 278 -12.23 -12.24 18.52
CA SER A 278 -13.40 -11.71 17.82
C SER A 278 -13.03 -10.57 16.86
N PHE A 279 -13.81 -10.43 15.79
CA PHE A 279 -13.68 -9.35 14.82
C PHE A 279 -14.94 -8.47 14.86
N PRO A 280 -14.84 -7.12 14.79
CA PRO A 280 -13.65 -6.32 14.52
C PRO A 280 -12.67 -6.23 15.69
N LEU A 281 -11.36 -6.12 15.37
CA LEU A 281 -10.30 -5.92 16.35
C LEU A 281 -10.31 -4.49 16.91
N THR A 282 -9.84 -4.33 18.14
CA THR A 282 -9.65 -3.00 18.73
C THR A 282 -8.67 -2.20 17.89
N GLY A 283 -8.99 -0.93 17.65
CA GLY A 283 -8.17 -0.09 16.78
C GLY A 283 -8.48 -0.27 15.30
N ILE A 284 -9.44 -1.11 14.89
CA ILE A 284 -10.00 -1.01 13.54
C ILE A 284 -11.20 -0.05 13.59
N GLY A 285 -11.28 0.92 12.67
CA GLY A 285 -12.38 1.88 12.64
C GLY A 285 -13.75 1.19 12.44
N ALA A 286 -14.84 1.86 12.83
CA ALA A 286 -16.19 1.28 12.83
C ALA A 286 -16.67 0.74 11.47
N ASN A 287 -16.08 1.21 10.36
CA ASN A 287 -16.38 0.73 9.00
C ASN A 287 -15.32 -0.23 8.43
N CYS A 288 -14.34 -0.64 9.25
CA CYS A 288 -13.17 -1.43 8.85
C CYS A 288 -12.32 -0.88 7.70
N ARG A 289 -12.55 0.38 7.31
CA ARG A 289 -11.88 1.06 6.18
C ARG A 289 -11.06 2.27 6.63
N SER A 290 -11.41 2.86 7.77
CA SER A 290 -10.54 3.84 8.44
C SER A 290 -9.44 3.10 9.19
N ALA A 291 -8.23 3.10 8.63
CA ALA A 291 -7.09 2.40 9.18
C ALA A 291 -6.69 2.97 10.55
N THR A 292 -7.03 2.20 11.58
CA THR A 292 -6.15 1.93 12.71
C THR A 292 -4.70 1.72 12.23
N ASN A 293 -3.70 2.55 12.54
CA ASN A 293 -2.29 2.26 12.22
C ASN A 293 -1.84 0.90 12.79
N ALA A 294 -2.56 0.38 13.79
CA ALA A 294 -2.41 -0.96 14.31
C ALA A 294 -3.76 -1.51 14.83
N ALA A 295 -4.04 -2.76 14.51
CA ALA A 295 -5.06 -3.56 15.20
C ALA A 295 -4.45 -4.14 16.49
N ARG A 296 -5.28 -4.30 17.52
CA ARG A 296 -4.84 -4.67 18.86
C ARG A 296 -5.73 -5.75 19.46
N GLY A 297 -5.13 -6.64 20.25
CA GLY A 297 -5.84 -7.66 21.01
C GLY A 297 -4.95 -8.28 22.07
N THR A 298 -5.53 -9.15 22.89
CA THR A 298 -4.83 -9.87 23.99
C THR A 298 -4.34 -11.25 23.59
N THR A 299 -4.81 -11.76 22.45
CA THR A 299 -4.49 -13.10 21.94
C THR A 299 -3.26 -13.02 21.05
N GLU A 300 -2.33 -13.96 21.23
CA GLU A 300 -1.18 -14.08 20.36
C GLU A 300 -1.61 -14.69 19.01
N PRO A 301 -1.12 -14.18 17.87
CA PRO A 301 -1.39 -14.81 16.60
C PRO A 301 -0.89 -16.25 16.55
N ASN A 302 -1.67 -17.12 15.93
CA ASN A 302 -1.19 -18.45 15.60
C ASN A 302 -0.19 -18.34 14.45
N LEU A 303 1.11 -18.37 14.77
CA LEU A 303 2.20 -18.28 13.80
C LEU A 303 2.52 -19.63 13.12
N SER A 304 1.92 -20.74 13.59
CA SER A 304 2.16 -22.09 13.05
C SER A 304 1.37 -22.41 11.77
N ILE A 305 0.37 -21.59 11.43
CA ILE A 305 -0.45 -21.78 10.23
C ILE A 305 0.32 -21.47 8.96
N SER A 306 0.12 -22.26 7.91
CA SER A 306 0.82 -22.06 6.62
C SER A 306 0.09 -21.03 5.75
N TYR A 307 0.49 -19.78 5.89
CA TYR A 307 0.02 -18.66 5.06
C TYR A 307 1.21 -17.80 4.63
N PRO A 308 2.03 -18.31 3.68
CA PRO A 308 3.32 -17.71 3.35
C PRO A 308 3.20 -16.34 2.69
N PHE A 309 2.04 -16.00 2.12
CA PHE A 309 1.74 -14.64 1.65
C PHE A 309 1.91 -13.60 2.78
N TRP A 310 1.53 -13.97 4.00
CA TRP A 310 1.66 -13.15 5.20
C TRP A 310 2.92 -13.49 6.01
N ALA A 311 3.88 -14.20 5.40
CA ALA A 311 5.05 -14.78 6.03
C ALA A 311 4.75 -15.73 7.19
N LEU A 312 3.53 -16.25 7.32
CA LEU A 312 3.14 -17.17 8.40
C LEU A 312 3.45 -18.63 8.03
N GLY A 313 3.80 -19.41 9.04
CA GLY A 313 4.19 -20.82 8.93
C GLY A 313 5.70 -20.97 9.15
N GLN A 314 6.09 -21.76 10.15
CA GLN A 314 7.48 -22.14 10.39
C GLN A 314 7.94 -23.21 9.41
#